data_AF-A0A944NIR1-F1
#
_entry.id   AF-A0A944NIR1-F1
#
_cell.length_a   1.000
_cell.length_b   1.000
_cell.length_c   1.000
_cell.angle_alpha   90.00
_cell.angle_beta   90.00
_cell.angle_gamma   90.00
#
_symmetry.space_group_name_H-M   'P 1'
#
loop_
_entity.id
_entity.type
_entity.pdbx_description
1 polymer ?
#
loop_
_entity_poly.entity_id
_entity_poly.type
_entity_poly.pdbx_seq_one_letter_code
_entity_poly.pdbx_strand_id
1 'polypeptide(L)'
;MGRKRESGDLIDLLGRYLRQETVDPLRASGRFLINGILSALFSGLGLVLLAIGGLRGLQEIHFFVGWWSWLPYLMMAAALSGVTALALSRIGGERGLNG
;
A
#
# COMPACT_ATOMS: atom_id res chain seq x y z
N MET A 1 51.17 -1.19 27.10
CA MET A 1 50.66 -1.24 25.70
C MET A 1 49.42 -2.15 25.60
N GLY A 2 48.27 -1.81 26.24
CA GLY A 2 47.09 -2.71 26.31
C GLY A 2 45.77 -2.20 25.71
N ARG A 3 45.58 -0.88 25.60
CA ARG A 3 44.26 -0.28 25.32
C ARG A 3 43.78 -0.44 23.87
N LYS A 4 44.69 -0.53 22.89
CA LYS A 4 44.32 -0.56 21.46
C LYS A 4 43.73 -1.90 20.99
N ARG A 5 44.04 -3.01 21.68
CA ARG A 5 43.50 -4.33 21.32
C ARG A 5 42.08 -4.53 21.84
N GLU A 6 41.83 -4.11 23.08
CA GLU A 6 40.51 -4.16 23.71
C GLU A 6 39.49 -3.28 22.99
N SER A 7 39.85 -2.03 22.63
CA SER A 7 38.95 -1.16 21.86
C SER A 7 38.68 -1.69 20.44
N GLY A 8 39.64 -2.40 19.83
CA GLY A 8 39.44 -3.05 18.53
C GLY A 8 38.47 -4.24 18.61
N ASP A 9 38.59 -5.05 19.65
CA ASP A 9 37.71 -6.21 19.89
C ASP A 9 36.27 -5.79 20.18
N LEU A 10 36.08 -4.72 20.96
CA LEU A 10 34.74 -4.18 21.24
C LEU A 10 34.06 -3.63 19.98
N ILE A 11 34.82 -2.97 19.10
CA ILE A 11 34.29 -2.48 17.82
C ILE A 11 33.98 -3.64 16.88
N ASP A 12 34.80 -4.69 16.85
CA ASP A 12 34.55 -5.87 16.02
C ASP A 12 33.32 -6.66 16.50
N LEU A 13 33.12 -6.76 17.83
CA LEU A 13 31.91 -7.34 18.43
C LEU A 13 30.66 -6.52 18.11
N LEU A 14 30.72 -5.18 18.21
CA LEU A 14 29.61 -4.29 17.85
C LEU A 14 29.29 -4.37 16.35
N GLY A 15 30.29 -4.43 15.48
CA GLY A 15 30.09 -4.58 14.04
C GLY A 15 29.42 -5.91 13.68
N ARG A 16 29.82 -7.00 14.33
CA ARG A 16 29.19 -8.33 14.17
C ARG A 16 27.76 -8.34 14.69
N TYR A 17 27.53 -7.75 15.86
CA TYR A 17 26.19 -7.65 16.46
C TYR A 17 25.26 -6.81 15.59
N LEU A 18 25.70 -5.62 15.18
CA LEU A 18 24.93 -4.78 14.24
C LEU A 18 24.62 -5.55 12.96
N ARG A 19 25.56 -6.30 12.39
CA ARG A 19 25.30 -7.08 11.18
C ARG A 19 24.33 -8.24 11.42
N GLN A 20 24.36 -8.87 12.57
CA GLN A 20 23.39 -9.91 12.95
C GLN A 20 22.00 -9.32 13.18
N GLU A 21 21.94 -8.25 13.97
CA GLU A 21 20.70 -7.58 14.33
C GLU A 21 20.10 -6.77 13.18
N THR A 22 20.85 -6.39 12.14
CA THR A 22 20.32 -5.62 10.99
C THR A 22 20.01 -6.46 9.76
N VAL A 23 20.76 -7.53 9.50
CA VAL A 23 20.54 -8.34 8.27
C VAL A 23 19.23 -9.13 8.36
N ASP A 24 18.89 -9.67 9.53
CA ASP A 24 17.60 -10.36 9.71
C ASP A 24 16.38 -9.43 9.54
N PRO A 25 16.32 -8.23 10.16
CA PRO A 25 15.21 -7.32 9.91
C PRO A 25 15.23 -6.71 8.51
N LEU A 26 16.37 -6.52 7.85
CA LEU A 26 16.41 -6.09 6.45
C LEU A 26 15.79 -7.15 5.52
N ARG A 27 16.10 -8.43 5.76
CA ARG A 27 15.53 -9.53 4.97
C ARG A 27 14.02 -9.68 5.21
N ALA A 28 13.58 -9.51 6.46
CA ALA A 28 12.16 -9.50 6.80
C ALA A 28 11.43 -8.29 6.20
N SER A 29 12.00 -7.09 6.30
CA SER A 29 11.44 -5.84 5.76
C SER A 29 11.41 -5.85 4.24
N GLY A 30 12.42 -6.42 3.58
CA GLY A 30 12.46 -6.56 2.13
C GLY A 30 11.29 -7.39 1.60
N ARG A 31 10.93 -8.49 2.27
CA ARG A 31 9.76 -9.30 1.87
C ARG A 31 8.44 -8.56 2.09
N PHE A 32 8.31 -7.82 3.19
CA PHE A 32 7.14 -6.96 3.43
C PHE A 32 7.01 -5.86 2.36
N LEU A 33 8.12 -5.23 1.98
CA LEU A 33 8.15 -4.18 0.96
C LEU A 33 7.75 -4.72 -0.42
N ILE A 34 8.27 -5.89 -0.81
CA ILE A 34 7.90 -6.54 -2.07
C ILE A 34 6.39 -6.85 -2.09
N ASN A 35 5.86 -7.41 -1.01
CA ASN A 35 4.42 -7.69 -0.89
C ASN A 35 3.59 -6.40 -0.89
N GLY A 36 4.10 -5.32 -0.29
CA GLY A 36 3.50 -3.99 -0.32
C GLY A 36 3.45 -3.40 -1.74
N ILE A 37 4.55 -3.48 -2.48
CA ILE A 37 4.61 -3.01 -3.87
C ILE A 37 3.67 -3.83 -4.75
N LEU A 38 3.65 -5.16 -4.58
CA LEU A 38 2.81 -6.05 -5.38
C LEU A 38 1.32 -5.77 -5.14
N SER A 39 0.91 -5.61 -3.88
CA SER A 39 -0.46 -5.27 -3.52
C SER A 39 -0.86 -3.86 -3.96
N ALA A 40 0.04 -2.88 -3.88
CA ALA A 40 -0.20 -1.52 -4.39
C ALA A 40 -0.38 -1.53 -5.91
N LEU A 41 0.46 -2.26 -6.64
CA LEU A 41 0.36 -2.39 -8.09
C LEU A 41 -0.96 -3.06 -8.50
N PHE A 42 -1.32 -4.17 -7.85
CA PHE A 42 -2.54 -4.90 -8.14
C PHE A 42 -3.80 -4.07 -7.82
N SER A 43 -3.79 -3.35 -6.69
CA SER A 43 -4.89 -2.47 -6.30
C SER A 43 -5.03 -1.28 -7.25
N GLY A 44 -3.92 -0.67 -7.66
CA GLY A 44 -3.92 0.43 -8.63
C GLY A 44 -4.46 0.00 -9.99
N LEU A 45 -3.98 -1.13 -10.51
CA LEU A 45 -4.48 -1.72 -11.76
C LEU A 45 -5.97 -2.04 -11.68
N GLY A 46 -6.40 -2.69 -10.60
CA GLY A 46 -7.80 -3.03 -10.38
C GLY A 46 -8.70 -1.79 -10.35
N LEU A 47 -8.26 -0.72 -9.69
CA LEU A 47 -9.02 0.53 -9.60
C LEU A 47 -9.15 1.22 -10.97
N VAL A 48 -8.08 1.24 -11.77
CA VAL A 48 -8.10 1.80 -13.13
C VAL A 48 -9.03 0.99 -14.04
N LEU A 49 -8.93 -0.34 -14.00
CA LEU A 49 -9.80 -1.22 -14.78
C LEU A 49 -11.26 -1.09 -14.35
N LEU A 50 -11.55 -0.99 -13.05
CA LEU A 50 -12.88 -0.74 -12.52
C LEU A 50 -13.42 0.61 -13.00
N ALA A 51 -12.59 1.66 -12.99
CA ALA A 51 -12.97 2.98 -13.47
C ALA A 51 -13.35 2.96 -14.96
N ILE A 52 -12.49 2.39 -15.81
CA ILE A 52 -12.71 2.35 -17.26
C ILE A 52 -13.86 1.40 -17.61
N GLY A 53 -13.86 0.19 -17.07
CA GLY A 53 -14.86 -0.83 -17.34
C GLY A 53 -16.24 -0.45 -16.80
N GLY A 54 -16.29 0.10 -15.58
CA GLY A 54 -17.53 0.59 -14.99
C GLY A 54 -18.11 1.77 -15.77
N LEU A 55 -17.28 2.76 -16.11
CA LEU A 55 -17.74 3.90 -16.93
C LEU A 55 -18.23 3.45 -18.30
N ARG A 56 -17.49 2.55 -18.95
CA ARG A 56 -17.85 2.04 -20.28
C ARG A 56 -19.14 1.22 -20.26
N GLY A 57 -19.29 0.31 -19.31
CA GLY A 57 -20.52 -0.47 -19.15
C GLY A 57 -21.73 0.41 -18.88
N LEU A 58 -21.56 1.49 -18.11
CA LEU A 58 -22.63 2.43 -17.82
C LEU A 58 -22.97 3.33 -19.02
N GLN A 59 -21.97 3.66 -19.85
CA GLN A 59 -22.15 4.43 -21.09
C GLN A 59 -22.75 3.62 -22.24
N GLU A 60 -22.58 2.30 -22.27
CA GLU A 60 -23.20 1.42 -23.29
C GLU A 60 -24.73 1.28 -23.10
N ILE A 61 -25.25 1.66 -21.94
CA ILE A 61 -26.68 1.68 -21.68
C ILE A 61 -27.29 2.91 -22.37
N HIS A 62 -28.11 2.67 -23.41
CA HIS A 62 -28.80 3.69 -24.22
C HIS A 62 -29.60 4.73 -23.41
N PHE A 63 -29.92 4.43 -22.15
CA PHE A 63 -30.61 5.33 -21.21
C PHE A 63 -29.78 6.55 -20.80
N PHE A 64 -28.45 6.47 -20.86
CA PHE A 64 -27.56 7.57 -20.46
C PHE A 64 -27.06 8.42 -21.64
N VAL A 65 -27.65 8.26 -22.82
CA VAL A 65 -27.28 9.02 -24.02
C VAL A 65 -28.12 10.31 -24.08
N GLY A 66 -27.48 11.47 -24.29
CA GLY A 66 -28.14 12.79 -24.33
C GLY A 66 -27.98 13.60 -23.04
N TRP A 67 -29.09 14.17 -22.51
CA TRP A 67 -29.06 15.06 -21.32
C TRP A 67 -28.61 14.34 -20.03
N TRP A 68 -28.63 13.01 -20.00
CA TRP A 68 -28.23 12.20 -18.84
C TRP A 68 -26.78 11.70 -18.90
N SER A 69 -25.99 12.17 -19.87
CA SER A 69 -24.58 11.80 -20.06
C SER A 69 -23.68 12.14 -18.87
N TRP A 70 -24.08 13.07 -18.00
CA TRP A 70 -23.35 13.42 -16.77
C TRP A 70 -23.52 12.38 -15.65
N LEU A 71 -24.62 11.61 -15.66
CA LEU A 71 -24.97 10.69 -14.58
C LEU A 71 -23.99 9.51 -14.44
N PRO A 72 -23.51 8.88 -15.54
CA PRO A 72 -22.48 7.85 -15.45
C PRO A 72 -21.20 8.29 -14.74
N TYR A 73 -20.78 9.54 -14.95
CA TYR A 73 -19.59 10.09 -14.30
C TYR A 73 -19.80 10.27 -12.79
N LEU A 74 -20.97 10.74 -12.35
CA LEU A 74 -21.30 10.85 -10.93
C LEU A 74 -21.39 9.49 -10.23
N MET A 75 -21.99 8.50 -10.87
CA MET A 75 -22.06 7.14 -10.32
C MET A 75 -20.66 6.53 -10.16
N MET A 76 -19.79 6.69 -11.15
CA MET A 76 -18.41 6.22 -11.04
C MET A 76 -17.59 7.02 -10.02
N ALA A 77 -17.80 8.33 -9.91
CA ALA A 77 -17.18 9.15 -8.87
C ALA A 77 -17.60 8.69 -7.47
N ALA A 78 -18.88 8.38 -7.27
CA ALA A 78 -19.40 7.84 -6.01
C ALA A 78 -18.84 6.44 -5.72
N ALA A 79 -18.77 5.57 -6.74
CA ALA A 79 -18.19 4.23 -6.60
C ALA A 79 -16.71 4.30 -6.20
N LEU A 80 -15.91 5.13 -6.87
CA LEU A 80 -14.49 5.33 -6.52
C LEU A 80 -14.34 5.92 -5.11
N SER A 81 -15.18 6.90 -4.76
CA SER A 81 -15.20 7.48 -3.40
C SER A 81 -15.52 6.42 -2.35
N GLY A 82 -16.47 5.53 -2.63
CA GLY A 82 -16.81 4.40 -1.76
C GLY A 82 -15.65 3.42 -1.60
N VAL A 83 -14.96 3.06 -2.69
CA VAL A 83 -13.77 2.21 -2.63
C VAL A 83 -12.64 2.88 -1.84
N THR A 84 -12.41 4.17 -2.02
CA THR A 84 -11.43 4.94 -1.23
C THR A 84 -11.81 4.97 0.26
N ALA A 85 -13.08 5.23 0.59
CA ALA A 85 -13.56 5.22 1.97
C ALA A 85 -13.40 3.85 2.63
N LEU A 86 -13.70 2.76 1.90
CA LEU A 86 -13.47 1.39 2.37
C LEU A 86 -11.98 1.10 2.56
N ALA A 87 -11.12 1.52 1.63
CA ALA A 87 -9.68 1.37 1.78
C ALA A 87 -9.17 2.10 3.03
N LEU A 88 -9.64 3.32 3.27
CA LEU A 88 -9.32 4.10 4.46
C LEU A 88 -9.85 3.45 5.73
N SER A 89 -11.07 2.89 5.72
CA SER A 89 -11.63 2.22 6.90
C SER A 89 -10.89 0.93 7.24
N ARG A 90 -10.36 0.22 6.23
CA ARG A 90 -9.55 -1.00 6.43
C ARG A 90 -8.16 -0.69 6.99
N ILE A 91 -7.60 0.48 6.65
CA ILE A 91 -6.29 0.93 7.16
C ILE A 91 -6.44 1.58 8.55
N GLY A 92 -7.53 2.33 8.79
CA GLY A 92 -7.79 3.04 10.05
C GLY A 92 -8.48 2.22 11.15
N GLY A 93 -9.16 1.12 10.79
CA GLY A 93 -9.95 0.30 11.71
C GLY A 93 -9.16 -0.37 12.83
N GLU A 94 -7.84 -0.48 12.72
CA GLU A 94 -6.97 -1.07 13.76
C GLU A 94 -6.60 -0.10 14.89
N ARG A 95 -7.03 1.17 14.84
CA ARG A 95 -6.66 2.20 15.85
C ARG A 95 -7.80 2.63 16.79
N GLY A 96 -8.97 1.99 16.72
CA GLY A 96 -10.21 2.56 17.30
C GLY A 96 -10.95 1.74 18.35
N LEU A 97 -10.36 0.75 19.04
CA LEU A 97 -11.09 -0.08 20.02
C LEU A 97 -10.28 -0.38 21.30
N ASN A 98 -9.60 0.62 21.88
CA ASN A 98 -9.04 0.56 23.24
C ASN A 98 -9.12 1.95 23.90
N GLY A 99 -10.33 2.45 24.09
CA GLY A 99 -10.64 3.65 24.86
C GLY A 99 -11.93 3.43 25.63
#